data_AF-A0AB39XDZ4-F1
#
_entry.id   AF-A0AB39XDZ4-F1
#
_cell.length_a   1.000
_cell.length_b   1.000
_cell.length_c   1.000
_cell.angle_alpha   90.00
_cell.angle_beta   90.00
_cell.angle_gamma   90.00
#
_symmetry.space_group_name_H-M   'P 1'
#
loop_
_entity.id
_entity.type
_entity.pdbx_description
1 polymer ?
#
loop_
_entity_poly.entity_id
_entity_poly.type
_entity_poly.pdbx_seq_one_letter_code
_entity_poly.pdbx_strand_id
1 'polypeptide(L)'
;MKSRRLNLDRQMSRARGPRQPEIRDYAIIGDCRTAALISREGSLDWLCLPNFSSTSAFARLLDLNAGHFSIRPSAPFAVERRYLPATAVLETTFKTDSGVARVIDLCPISDSIGSLLPMREILRIVEGVAGSVDLEIEFAPRLRYGRVRSTFRKMTDAVWRCGSTNELLLLNSNVELADHGSMLSAKLHTTEGEREHFSLSYVECDVGTIAPVGAHADARCDRTIAWWQDWSRTCNFPGRERDIVLRSAITLKLMTFCLSGSIVAAPTTSVPEAIGGERNWDYRYCWLRDAGLTMSSLVDLGFHEEASTYLGWLLHATRLTRPNLCSLYDVYGRTNLRVQIAEWLSGYMNTAPVRIGNDAIEQLQLDVHGQVIAAAQIFATSGCELSPLEARMLIGFGDVICKRWREPDNGIWEIPGARRPYTFSKAMCWVALDRLLSLHERGIIDLGTREAGFRRTRADIADCIETRGFSTALDSYTAELDGREMDAALLLLVCFGYKVASDTRMVATYNRLQDELGCGGLLYRYRPGYDGLKGREGAFGLISFFAIVHLAERGLVAEAVRRFDDLCDFANDVGLFGEEIEPGTGRALGNFPQAFTHVGLIYSALAIERARRRTAP
;
A
#
# COMPACT_ATOMS: atom_id res chain seq x y z
N MET A 1 12.79 21.03 21.49
CA MET A 1 11.36 20.67 21.32
C MET A 1 11.06 19.18 21.55
N LYS A 2 11.95 18.22 21.21
CA LYS A 2 11.75 16.77 21.44
C LYS A 2 11.51 16.37 22.92
N SER A 3 12.25 16.94 23.89
CA SER A 3 12.09 16.54 25.31
C SER A 3 10.83 17.12 26.00
N ARG A 4 10.29 18.24 25.52
CA ARG A 4 9.01 18.80 26.02
C ARG A 4 7.79 18.01 25.54
N ARG A 5 7.85 17.38 24.34
CA ARG A 5 6.79 16.50 23.81
C ARG A 5 6.66 15.20 24.62
N LEU A 6 7.79 14.57 24.94
CA LEU A 6 7.84 13.33 25.75
C LEU A 6 7.22 13.49 27.16
N ASN A 7 7.33 14.67 27.77
CA ASN A 7 6.73 14.93 29.09
C ASN A 7 5.23 15.22 29.05
N LEU A 8 4.71 15.73 27.92
CA LEU A 8 3.27 15.95 27.72
C LEU A 8 2.52 14.63 27.46
N ASP A 9 3.13 13.71 26.71
CA ASP A 9 2.55 12.38 26.45
C ASP A 9 2.43 11.53 27.73
N ARG A 10 3.40 11.66 28.66
CA ARG A 10 3.40 10.97 29.96
C ARG A 10 2.28 11.40 30.91
N GLN A 11 1.84 12.67 30.88
CA GLN A 11 0.80 13.17 31.79
C GLN A 11 -0.63 12.95 31.28
N MET A 12 -0.83 12.64 29.99
CA MET A 12 -2.16 12.59 29.38
C MET A 12 -2.79 11.18 29.28
N SER A 13 -2.04 10.09 29.52
CA SER A 13 -2.54 8.72 29.23
C SER A 13 -3.56 8.18 30.25
N ARG A 14 -3.72 8.78 31.43
CA ARG A 14 -4.58 8.26 32.51
C ARG A 14 -5.98 8.89 32.62
N ALA A 15 -6.28 9.97 31.90
CA ALA A 15 -7.47 10.80 32.16
C ALA A 15 -8.50 10.88 31.02
N ARG A 16 -8.32 10.19 29.90
CA ARG A 16 -9.28 10.16 28.79
C ARG A 16 -9.59 8.71 28.45
N GLY A 17 -10.85 8.40 28.14
CA GLY A 17 -11.24 7.09 27.62
C GLY A 17 -10.43 6.69 26.37
N PRO A 18 -10.64 5.49 25.81
CA PRO A 18 -9.86 5.01 24.68
C PRO A 18 -9.87 6.04 23.55
N ARG A 19 -8.69 6.55 23.17
CA ARG A 19 -8.51 7.50 22.09
C ARG A 19 -8.17 6.72 20.83
N GLN A 20 -8.77 7.08 19.69
CA GLN A 20 -8.37 6.53 18.40
C GLN A 20 -6.88 6.82 18.15
N PRO A 21 -6.04 5.80 17.89
CA PRO A 21 -4.64 6.01 17.51
C PRO A 21 -4.51 6.86 16.25
N GLU A 22 -3.41 7.62 16.11
CA GLU A 22 -3.15 8.30 14.84
C GLU A 22 -2.82 7.27 13.75
N ILE A 23 -3.10 7.56 12.47
CA ILE A 23 -2.80 6.65 11.35
C ILE A 23 -1.33 6.22 11.37
N ARG A 24 -0.42 7.17 11.62
CA ARG A 24 1.03 6.94 11.76
C ARG A 24 1.42 6.01 12.92
N ASP A 25 0.55 5.80 13.90
CA ASP A 25 0.85 4.90 15.03
C ASP A 25 0.67 3.41 14.67
N TYR A 26 0.29 3.07 13.44
CA TYR A 26 0.17 1.69 13.00
C TYR A 26 1.45 1.17 12.33
N ALA A 27 1.75 -0.10 12.55
CA ALA A 27 2.74 -0.88 11.81
C ALA A 27 2.03 -2.04 11.10
N ILE A 28 2.54 -2.46 9.94
CA ILE A 28 1.98 -3.58 9.17
C ILE A 28 2.73 -4.88 9.44
N ILE A 29 2.00 -5.99 9.57
CA ILE A 29 2.52 -7.37 9.48
C ILE A 29 1.68 -8.15 8.46
N GLY A 30 2.22 -9.20 7.85
CA GLY A 30 1.51 -9.98 6.84
C GLY A 30 2.30 -11.16 6.30
N ASP A 31 1.63 -12.04 5.57
CA ASP A 31 2.19 -13.24 4.94
C ASP A 31 1.97 -13.25 3.41
N CYS A 32 1.66 -12.08 2.83
CA CYS A 32 1.23 -11.93 1.43
C CYS A 32 -0.11 -12.61 1.10
N ARG A 33 -0.84 -13.21 2.06
CA ARG A 33 -2.25 -13.62 1.88
C ARG A 33 -3.19 -12.58 2.48
N THR A 34 -2.76 -11.98 3.58
CA THR A 34 -3.42 -10.85 4.22
C THR A 34 -2.40 -9.97 4.96
N ALA A 35 -2.88 -8.87 5.54
CA ALA A 35 -2.12 -8.01 6.42
C ALA A 35 -2.94 -7.56 7.63
N ALA A 36 -2.24 -7.36 8.75
CA ALA A 36 -2.76 -6.79 9.99
C ALA A 36 -2.05 -5.48 10.33
N LEU A 37 -2.76 -4.58 11.02
CA LEU A 37 -2.18 -3.36 11.57
C LEU A 37 -2.09 -3.42 13.09
N ILE A 38 -0.88 -3.21 13.62
CA ILE A 38 -0.57 -3.18 15.06
C ILE A 38 -0.32 -1.73 15.47
N SER A 39 -1.09 -1.23 16.45
CA SER A 39 -0.92 0.10 17.02
C SER A 39 0.33 0.18 17.91
N ARG A 40 0.81 1.39 18.19
CA ARG A 40 1.87 1.64 19.18
C ARG A 40 1.52 1.18 20.59
N GLU A 41 0.26 0.94 20.88
CA GLU A 41 -0.18 0.41 22.17
C GLU A 41 -0.22 -1.12 22.21
N GLY A 42 0.30 -1.82 21.18
CA GLY A 42 0.31 -3.29 21.13
C GLY A 42 -1.03 -3.91 20.76
N SER A 43 -1.93 -3.14 20.14
CA SER A 43 -3.25 -3.62 19.72
C SER A 43 -3.30 -3.88 18.22
N LEU A 44 -3.68 -5.09 17.84
CA LEU A 44 -4.05 -5.45 16.48
C LEU A 44 -5.47 -4.92 16.24
N ASP A 45 -5.58 -3.88 15.42
CA ASP A 45 -6.83 -3.12 15.22
C ASP A 45 -7.46 -3.31 13.85
N TRP A 46 -6.72 -3.91 12.92
CA TRP A 46 -7.17 -4.18 11.56
C TRP A 46 -6.69 -5.55 11.10
N LEU A 47 -7.58 -6.36 10.54
CA LEU A 47 -7.25 -7.60 9.84
C LEU A 47 -8.46 -8.07 9.00
N CYS A 48 -8.23 -8.30 7.71
CA CYS A 48 -9.21 -8.95 6.84
C CYS A 48 -8.86 -10.43 6.63
N LEU A 49 -9.85 -11.30 6.64
CA LEU A 49 -9.64 -12.75 6.52
C LEU A 49 -10.68 -13.37 5.58
N PRO A 50 -10.29 -14.34 4.72
CA PRO A 50 -8.94 -14.90 4.59
C PRO A 50 -7.92 -14.03 3.80
N ASN A 51 -8.35 -12.95 3.16
CA ASN A 51 -7.50 -12.11 2.31
C ASN A 51 -7.88 -10.62 2.38
N PHE A 52 -7.11 -9.76 1.69
CA PHE A 52 -7.29 -8.31 1.66
C PHE A 52 -8.72 -7.87 1.31
N SER A 53 -9.32 -8.49 0.28
CA SER A 53 -10.66 -8.12 -0.23
C SER A 53 -11.82 -8.69 0.59
N SER A 54 -11.54 -9.54 1.59
CA SER A 54 -12.55 -10.15 2.45
C SER A 54 -13.03 -9.21 3.55
N THR A 55 -14.03 -9.63 4.32
CA THR A 55 -14.51 -8.86 5.46
C THR A 55 -13.50 -8.86 6.62
N SER A 56 -13.55 -7.83 7.47
CA SER A 56 -12.63 -7.75 8.60
C SER A 56 -13.04 -8.65 9.78
N ALA A 57 -12.04 -9.20 10.47
CA ALA A 57 -12.17 -9.79 11.80
C ALA A 57 -11.94 -8.75 12.91
N PHE A 58 -11.13 -7.73 12.61
CA PHE A 58 -10.86 -6.57 13.44
C PHE A 58 -10.95 -5.31 12.59
N ALA A 59 -11.70 -4.33 13.07
CA ALA A 59 -11.89 -3.02 12.45
C ALA A 59 -11.87 -1.88 13.49
N ARG A 60 -11.15 -2.05 14.61
CA ARG A 60 -10.91 -0.98 15.59
C ARG A 60 -10.30 0.28 14.98
N LEU A 61 -9.60 0.15 13.86
CA LEU A 61 -9.16 1.29 13.04
C LEU A 61 -10.34 2.20 12.63
N LEU A 62 -11.51 1.65 12.34
CA LEU A 62 -12.66 2.41 11.84
C LEU A 62 -13.70 2.72 12.93
N ASP A 63 -13.74 1.95 14.01
CA ASP A 63 -14.62 2.19 15.15
C ASP A 63 -14.05 1.46 16.36
N LEU A 64 -13.87 2.14 17.50
CA LEU A 64 -13.24 1.56 18.71
C LEU A 64 -13.91 0.26 19.20
N ASN A 65 -15.18 0.03 18.86
CA ASN A 65 -15.96 -1.14 19.23
C ASN A 65 -15.96 -2.26 18.17
N ALA A 66 -15.36 -2.04 17.00
CA ALA A 66 -15.32 -2.99 15.89
C ALA A 66 -14.16 -4.01 15.98
N GLY A 67 -13.73 -4.31 17.21
CA GLY A 67 -12.94 -5.48 17.56
C GLY A 67 -11.43 -5.30 17.43
N HIS A 68 -10.70 -5.99 18.31
CA HIS A 68 -9.25 -5.89 18.45
C HIS A 68 -8.63 -7.14 19.10
N PHE A 69 -7.29 -7.20 19.06
CA PHE A 69 -6.49 -8.07 19.91
C PHE A 69 -5.34 -7.26 20.53
N SER A 70 -5.40 -6.95 21.83
CA SER A 70 -4.44 -6.12 22.56
C SER A 70 -3.56 -6.93 23.50
N ILE A 71 -2.26 -6.61 23.52
CA ILE A 71 -1.28 -7.05 24.52
C ILE A 71 -0.46 -5.82 24.91
N ARG A 72 -0.59 -5.33 26.15
CA ARG A 72 0.07 -4.09 26.61
C ARG A 72 0.31 -4.08 28.12
N PRO A 73 1.24 -3.26 28.65
CA PRO A 73 1.40 -3.12 30.09
C PRO A 73 0.19 -2.51 30.79
N SER A 74 -0.12 -3.01 31.99
CA SER A 74 -1.14 -2.43 32.89
C SER A 74 -0.73 -1.08 33.50
N ALA A 75 0.59 -0.87 33.67
CA ALA A 75 1.16 0.35 34.21
C ALA A 75 1.49 1.36 33.09
N PRO A 76 1.68 2.66 33.39
CA PRO A 76 2.21 3.61 32.40
C PRO A 76 3.53 3.11 31.78
N PHE A 77 3.68 3.28 30.47
CA PHE A 77 4.82 2.76 29.73
C PHE A 77 5.31 3.74 28.67
N ALA A 78 6.58 3.59 28.29
CA ALA A 78 7.10 4.09 27.02
C ALA A 78 7.17 2.96 26.01
N VAL A 79 7.00 3.28 24.73
CA VAL A 79 7.03 2.30 23.64
C VAL A 79 8.07 2.67 22.58
N GLU A 80 8.79 1.65 22.13
CA GLU A 80 9.74 1.68 21.02
C GLU A 80 9.43 0.52 20.09
N ARG A 81 9.41 0.76 18.77
CA ARG A 81 9.14 -0.27 17.77
C ARG A 81 10.25 -0.31 16.74
N ARG A 82 10.48 -1.50 16.21
CA ARG A 82 11.30 -1.72 15.02
C ARG A 82 10.85 -2.99 14.32
N TYR A 83 11.13 -3.08 13.03
CA TYR A 83 11.15 -4.38 12.37
C TYR A 83 12.48 -5.07 12.64
N LEU A 84 12.47 -6.39 12.80
CA LEU A 84 13.73 -7.14 12.77
C LEU A 84 14.42 -6.92 11.41
N PRO A 85 15.76 -6.79 11.38
CA PRO A 85 16.49 -6.37 10.19
C PRO A 85 16.12 -7.18 8.95
N ALA A 86 15.76 -6.47 7.86
CA ALA A 86 15.36 -7.05 6.58
C ALA A 86 14.16 -8.01 6.66
N THR A 87 13.17 -7.71 7.52
CA THR A 87 11.94 -8.52 7.66
C THR A 87 10.65 -7.69 7.77
N ALA A 88 9.51 -8.39 7.75
CA ALA A 88 8.22 -7.88 8.18
C ALA A 88 7.82 -8.32 9.61
N VAL A 89 8.77 -8.80 10.42
CA VAL A 89 8.54 -9.21 11.80
C VAL A 89 8.67 -7.99 12.70
N LEU A 90 7.58 -7.61 13.38
CA LEU A 90 7.52 -6.41 14.20
C LEU A 90 7.93 -6.73 15.64
N GLU A 91 8.83 -5.92 16.19
CA GLU A 91 9.20 -5.91 17.59
C GLU A 91 8.64 -4.64 18.26
N THR A 92 7.81 -4.79 19.28
CA THR A 92 7.31 -3.71 20.12
C THR A 92 7.87 -3.87 21.53
N THR A 93 8.74 -2.95 21.95
CA THR A 93 9.34 -2.94 23.29
C THR A 93 8.62 -1.94 24.19
N PHE A 94 8.07 -2.44 25.29
CA PHE A 94 7.45 -1.66 26.34
C PHE A 94 8.40 -1.49 27.53
N LYS A 95 8.57 -0.25 27.99
CA LYS A 95 9.40 0.11 29.15
C LYS A 95 8.52 0.69 30.24
N THR A 96 8.38 0.01 31.37
CA THR A 96 7.69 0.49 32.57
C THR A 96 8.72 0.88 33.64
N ASP A 97 8.26 1.39 34.79
CA ASP A 97 9.14 1.66 35.93
C ASP A 97 9.67 0.36 36.59
N SER A 98 9.00 -0.78 36.37
CA SER A 98 9.32 -2.07 37.00
C SER A 98 10.11 -3.02 36.10
N GLY A 99 10.15 -2.78 34.79
CA GLY A 99 10.81 -3.66 33.84
C GLY A 99 10.58 -3.32 32.38
N VAL A 100 11.04 -4.24 31.52
CA VAL A 100 10.94 -4.16 30.07
C VAL A 100 10.35 -5.47 29.55
N ALA A 101 9.29 -5.37 28.74
CA ALA A 101 8.70 -6.48 28.03
C ALA A 101 8.69 -6.19 26.53
N ARG A 102 8.78 -7.23 25.72
CA ARG A 102 8.77 -7.16 24.27
C ARG A 102 7.64 -8.02 23.72
N VAL A 103 6.97 -7.53 22.69
CA VAL A 103 6.00 -8.30 21.90
C VAL A 103 6.53 -8.42 20.47
N ILE A 104 6.64 -9.64 19.97
CA ILE A 104 7.03 -9.95 18.61
C ILE A 104 5.77 -10.37 17.85
N ASP A 105 5.40 -9.60 16.84
CA ASP A 105 4.21 -9.79 16.02
C ASP A 105 4.59 -10.19 14.60
N LEU A 106 4.03 -11.28 14.09
CA LEU A 106 4.26 -11.76 12.72
C LEU A 106 3.09 -12.58 12.18
N CYS A 107 3.05 -12.73 10.86
CA CYS A 107 2.30 -13.79 10.20
C CYS A 107 3.29 -14.88 9.75
N PRO A 108 3.26 -16.08 10.33
CA PRO A 108 4.19 -17.14 9.96
C PRO A 108 4.12 -17.51 8.47
N ILE A 109 5.29 -17.67 7.84
CA ILE A 109 5.40 -18.14 6.46
C ILE A 109 5.61 -19.66 6.48
N SER A 110 4.72 -20.39 5.81
CA SER A 110 4.86 -21.83 5.56
C SER A 110 5.46 -22.03 4.18
N ASP A 111 6.75 -22.36 4.12
CA ASP A 111 7.54 -22.57 2.90
C ASP A 111 7.95 -24.05 2.68
N SER A 112 7.67 -24.94 3.64
CA SER A 112 8.14 -26.33 3.58
C SER A 112 7.25 -27.21 2.68
N ILE A 113 7.85 -27.81 1.64
CA ILE A 113 7.31 -28.96 0.91
C ILE A 113 7.15 -30.12 1.93
N GLY A 114 5.92 -30.33 2.40
CA GLY A 114 5.62 -31.33 3.44
C GLY A 114 4.56 -30.89 4.46
N SER A 115 4.24 -29.58 4.51
CA SER A 115 3.15 -29.05 5.34
C SER A 115 1.93 -28.71 4.46
N LEU A 116 0.86 -29.50 4.55
CA LEU A 116 -0.42 -29.25 3.86
C LEU A 116 -1.30 -28.25 4.63
N LEU A 117 -0.72 -27.15 5.13
CA LEU A 117 -1.43 -26.26 6.04
C LEU A 117 -1.71 -24.89 5.38
N PRO A 118 -2.93 -24.64 4.90
CA PRO A 118 -3.35 -23.31 4.43
C PRO A 118 -3.62 -22.39 5.63
N MET A 119 -2.58 -22.10 6.41
CA MET A 119 -2.71 -21.34 7.66
C MET A 119 -2.70 -19.85 7.38
N ARG A 120 -3.78 -19.18 7.80
CA ARG A 120 -3.73 -17.75 8.09
C ARG A 120 -3.53 -17.66 9.59
N GLU A 121 -2.29 -17.45 10.00
CA GLU A 121 -1.88 -17.39 11.40
C GLU A 121 -1.36 -15.98 11.72
N ILE A 122 -1.85 -15.40 12.82
CA ILE A 122 -1.16 -14.32 13.51
C ILE A 122 -0.49 -14.94 14.72
N LEU A 123 0.83 -14.81 14.80
CA LEU A 123 1.61 -15.23 15.95
C LEU A 123 2.10 -14.01 16.71
N ARG A 124 1.80 -13.98 18.01
CA ARG A 124 2.25 -12.95 18.94
C ARG A 124 3.04 -13.61 20.06
N ILE A 125 4.27 -13.16 20.30
CA ILE A 125 5.17 -13.70 21.31
C ILE A 125 5.52 -12.61 22.31
N VAL A 126 5.19 -12.82 23.58
CA VAL A 126 5.60 -11.97 24.69
C VAL A 126 6.93 -12.48 25.23
N GLU A 127 7.87 -11.58 25.48
CA GLU A 127 9.18 -11.87 26.08
C GLU A 127 9.45 -10.88 27.21
N GLY A 128 9.75 -11.38 28.42
CA GLY A 128 10.27 -10.56 29.50
C GLY A 128 11.76 -10.28 29.27
N VAL A 129 12.14 -9.00 29.16
CA VAL A 129 13.50 -8.60 28.77
C VAL A 129 14.35 -8.21 29.97
N ALA A 130 13.77 -7.52 30.95
CA ALA A 130 14.45 -7.12 32.17
C ALA A 130 13.44 -6.78 33.27
N GLY A 131 13.76 -7.10 34.53
CA GLY A 131 12.85 -6.85 35.65
C GLY A 131 11.54 -7.63 35.51
N SER A 132 10.42 -7.01 35.89
CA SER A 132 9.09 -7.63 35.80
C SER A 132 8.04 -6.68 35.26
N VAL A 133 7.16 -7.17 34.40
CA VAL A 133 6.08 -6.38 33.80
C VAL A 133 4.76 -7.13 33.88
N ASP A 134 3.72 -6.46 34.37
CA ASP A 134 2.35 -6.94 34.29
C ASP A 134 1.69 -6.43 33.00
N LEU A 135 1.17 -7.37 32.21
CA LEU A 135 0.51 -7.15 30.92
C LEU A 135 -0.97 -7.48 31.02
N GLU A 136 -1.78 -6.69 30.32
CA GLU A 136 -3.19 -6.93 30.04
C GLU A 136 -3.36 -7.44 28.61
N ILE A 137 -4.10 -8.54 28.47
CA ILE A 137 -4.46 -9.15 27.20
C ILE A 137 -5.97 -9.05 27.02
N GLU A 138 -6.39 -8.59 25.85
CA GLU A 138 -7.79 -8.58 25.43
C GLU A 138 -7.92 -9.10 24.01
N PHE A 139 -8.72 -10.15 23.82
CA PHE A 139 -9.08 -10.69 22.52
C PHE A 139 -10.58 -10.54 22.29
N ALA A 140 -10.97 -9.59 21.44
CA ALA A 140 -12.36 -9.24 21.18
C ALA A 140 -12.63 -9.14 19.66
N PRO A 141 -12.57 -10.26 18.91
CA PRO A 141 -12.91 -10.27 17.49
C PRO A 141 -14.37 -9.82 17.26
N ARG A 142 -14.57 -9.03 16.20
CA ARG A 142 -15.87 -8.57 15.75
C ARG A 142 -15.96 -8.73 14.24
N LEU A 143 -16.38 -9.92 13.82
CA LEU A 143 -16.38 -10.30 12.41
C LEU A 143 -17.30 -9.39 11.58
N ARG A 144 -17.00 -9.32 10.29
CA ARG A 144 -17.74 -8.55 9.29
C ARG A 144 -17.82 -7.07 9.63
N TYR A 145 -16.65 -6.48 9.90
CA TYR A 145 -16.51 -5.06 10.26
C TYR A 145 -17.37 -4.67 11.46
N GLY A 146 -17.31 -5.42 12.56
CA GLY A 146 -18.07 -5.08 13.75
C GLY A 146 -19.49 -5.65 13.83
N ARG A 147 -20.07 -6.14 12.72
CA ARG A 147 -21.48 -6.58 12.68
C ARG A 147 -21.77 -7.82 13.52
N VAL A 148 -20.80 -8.73 13.62
CA VAL A 148 -20.99 -10.01 14.30
C VAL A 148 -20.14 -10.02 15.57
N ARG A 149 -20.80 -10.03 16.73
CA ARG A 149 -20.14 -10.29 18.00
C ARG A 149 -19.88 -11.77 18.14
N SER A 150 -18.62 -12.12 18.33
CA SER A 150 -18.18 -13.49 18.55
C SER A 150 -18.62 -14.01 19.92
N THR A 151 -19.04 -15.26 19.99
CA THR A 151 -19.17 -16.03 21.23
C THR A 151 -18.09 -17.09 21.27
N PHE A 152 -17.58 -17.37 22.46
CA PHE A 152 -16.47 -18.27 22.66
C PHE A 152 -16.92 -19.67 23.06
N ARG A 153 -16.16 -20.66 22.60
CA ARG A 153 -16.21 -22.03 23.13
C ARG A 153 -14.80 -22.49 23.38
N LYS A 154 -14.54 -22.93 24.60
CA LYS A 154 -13.28 -23.58 24.96
C LYS A 154 -13.28 -24.99 24.34
N MET A 155 -12.27 -25.31 23.55
CA MET A 155 -12.10 -26.64 22.93
C MET A 155 -11.20 -27.54 23.76
N THR A 156 -10.12 -26.97 24.29
CA THR A 156 -9.17 -27.60 25.22
C THR A 156 -8.73 -26.54 26.23
N ASP A 157 -7.88 -26.89 27.19
CA ASP A 157 -7.40 -25.93 28.19
C ASP A 157 -6.68 -24.72 27.59
N ALA A 158 -6.04 -24.90 26.43
CA ALA A 158 -5.24 -23.90 25.73
C ALA A 158 -5.94 -23.28 24.49
N VAL A 159 -6.99 -23.92 23.96
CA VAL A 159 -7.59 -23.56 22.67
C VAL A 159 -9.02 -23.04 22.83
N TRP A 160 -9.22 -21.83 22.34
CA TRP A 160 -10.51 -21.19 22.21
C TRP A 160 -10.94 -21.10 20.75
N ARG A 161 -12.23 -21.30 20.48
CA ARG A 161 -12.81 -21.03 19.17
C ARG A 161 -13.90 -19.96 19.24
N CYS A 162 -13.99 -19.16 18.19
CA CYS A 162 -15.16 -18.33 17.92
C CYS A 162 -15.37 -18.20 16.41
N GLY A 163 -16.57 -17.79 15.98
CA GLY A 163 -16.88 -17.64 14.56
C GLY A 163 -18.34 -17.88 14.22
N SER A 164 -18.63 -18.07 12.94
CA SER A 164 -19.95 -18.44 12.42
C SER A 164 -19.87 -19.79 11.67
N THR A 165 -20.97 -20.25 11.07
CA THR A 165 -21.09 -21.63 10.54
C THR A 165 -19.94 -22.04 9.60
N ASN A 166 -19.41 -21.12 8.81
CA ASN A 166 -18.38 -21.41 7.79
C ASN A 166 -17.05 -20.68 8.01
N GLU A 167 -16.92 -19.88 9.07
CA GLU A 167 -15.71 -19.11 9.38
C GLU A 167 -15.34 -19.31 10.85
N LEU A 168 -14.12 -19.73 11.14
CA LEU A 168 -13.63 -19.98 12.50
C LEU A 168 -12.33 -19.24 12.76
N LEU A 169 -12.24 -18.63 13.94
CA LEU A 169 -11.02 -18.18 14.57
C LEU A 169 -10.67 -19.14 15.70
N LEU A 170 -9.45 -19.65 15.69
CA LEU A 170 -8.89 -20.54 16.69
C LEU A 170 -7.74 -19.80 17.39
N LEU A 171 -7.91 -19.49 18.67
CA LEU A 171 -6.85 -18.90 19.49
C LEU A 171 -6.25 -20.01 20.37
N ASN A 172 -4.99 -20.33 20.13
CA ASN A 172 -4.20 -21.22 20.98
C ASN A 172 -3.18 -20.40 21.78
N SER A 173 -3.10 -20.62 23.10
CA SER A 173 -2.16 -19.93 23.97
C SER A 173 -1.76 -20.79 25.17
N ASN A 174 -0.52 -20.63 25.63
CA ASN A 174 -0.06 -21.14 26.92
C ASN A 174 -0.44 -20.24 28.11
N VAL A 175 -1.09 -19.10 27.86
CA VAL A 175 -1.67 -18.23 28.89
C VAL A 175 -3.15 -18.59 29.09
N GLU A 176 -3.56 -18.74 30.34
CA GLU A 176 -4.97 -18.97 30.66
C GLU A 176 -5.81 -17.71 30.44
N LEU A 177 -6.86 -17.84 29.63
CA LEU A 177 -7.78 -16.74 29.28
C LEU A 177 -9.13 -16.92 29.97
N ALA A 178 -9.66 -15.84 30.51
CA ALA A 178 -11.01 -15.75 31.06
C ALA A 178 -12.02 -15.29 29.99
N ASP A 179 -13.19 -15.94 29.95
CA ASP A 179 -14.28 -15.60 29.05
C ASP A 179 -15.25 -14.59 29.68
N HIS A 180 -15.50 -13.49 28.96
CA HIS A 180 -16.46 -12.44 29.31
C HIS A 180 -17.60 -12.35 28.28
N GLY A 181 -17.96 -13.49 27.67
CA GLY A 181 -19.03 -13.68 26.70
C GLY A 181 -18.61 -13.32 25.28
N SER A 182 -18.24 -12.06 25.05
CA SER A 182 -17.80 -11.57 23.72
C SER A 182 -16.36 -11.09 23.68
N MET A 183 -15.59 -11.39 24.73
CA MET A 183 -14.18 -11.04 24.83
C MET A 183 -13.50 -12.09 25.71
N LEU A 184 -12.28 -12.49 25.34
CA LEU A 184 -11.37 -13.19 26.23
C LEU A 184 -10.38 -12.19 26.83
N SER A 185 -10.00 -12.35 28.09
CA SER A 185 -8.98 -11.52 28.72
C SER A 185 -8.01 -12.33 29.58
N ALA A 186 -6.82 -11.77 29.82
CA ALA A 186 -5.88 -12.29 30.81
C ALA A 186 -5.02 -11.17 31.41
N LYS A 187 -4.51 -11.45 32.60
CA LYS A 187 -3.38 -10.72 33.19
C LYS A 187 -2.18 -11.63 33.16
N LEU A 188 -1.07 -11.15 32.60
CA LEU A 188 0.16 -11.91 32.47
C LEU A 188 1.26 -11.18 33.22
N HIS A 189 1.87 -11.86 34.19
CA HIS A 189 3.12 -11.43 34.81
C HIS A 189 4.27 -12.05 34.01
N THR A 190 5.23 -11.24 33.56
CA THR A 190 6.42 -11.75 32.87
C THR A 190 7.70 -11.18 33.47
N THR A 191 8.70 -12.04 33.59
CA THR A 191 10.04 -11.74 34.09
C THR A 191 11.11 -12.10 33.05
N GLU A 192 12.35 -11.67 33.30
CA GLU A 192 13.47 -11.85 32.37
C GLU A 192 13.64 -13.30 31.89
N GLY A 193 13.59 -13.50 30.58
CA GLY A 193 13.76 -14.79 29.91
C GLY A 193 12.47 -15.61 29.71
N GLU A 194 11.36 -15.23 30.35
CA GLU A 194 10.07 -15.89 30.13
C GLU A 194 9.48 -15.53 28.76
N ARG A 195 8.82 -16.52 28.13
CA ARG A 195 8.15 -16.34 26.83
C ARG A 195 6.77 -16.96 26.82
N GLU A 196 5.80 -16.18 26.36
CA GLU A 196 4.41 -16.60 26.22
C GLU A 196 3.89 -16.36 24.81
N HIS A 197 3.00 -17.21 24.32
CA HIS A 197 2.63 -17.27 22.91
C HIS A 197 1.12 -17.22 22.73
N PHE A 198 0.71 -16.51 21.68
CA PHE A 198 -0.67 -16.46 21.22
C PHE A 198 -0.68 -16.71 19.71
N SER A 199 -1.27 -17.82 19.30
CA SER A 199 -1.45 -18.19 17.90
C SER A 199 -2.92 -18.09 17.52
N LEU A 200 -3.26 -17.12 16.67
CA LEU A 200 -4.59 -16.94 16.12
C LEU A 200 -4.64 -17.49 14.70
N SER A 201 -5.34 -18.61 14.49
CA SER A 201 -5.53 -19.22 13.17
C SER A 201 -6.94 -18.97 12.64
N TYR A 202 -7.06 -18.75 11.33
CA TYR A 202 -8.35 -18.64 10.63
C TYR A 202 -8.61 -19.82 9.71
N VAL A 203 -9.86 -20.26 9.68
CA VAL A 203 -10.35 -21.39 8.88
C VAL A 203 -11.65 -20.99 8.21
N GLU A 204 -11.74 -21.16 6.89
CA GLU A 204 -12.97 -20.99 6.11
C GLU A 204 -13.10 -22.12 5.11
N CYS A 205 -14.12 -22.96 5.28
CA CYS A 205 -14.40 -24.10 4.39
C CYS A 205 -13.18 -25.01 4.09
N ASP A 206 -12.23 -25.10 5.02
CA ASP A 206 -10.96 -25.82 4.87
C ASP A 206 -10.61 -26.60 6.17
N VAL A 207 -9.52 -27.37 6.17
CA VAL A 207 -9.05 -28.15 7.32
C VAL A 207 -8.63 -27.22 8.45
N GLY A 208 -9.38 -27.27 9.56
CA GLY A 208 -9.06 -26.50 10.75
C GLY A 208 -7.82 -27.04 11.45
N THR A 209 -6.70 -26.34 11.31
CA THR A 209 -5.45 -26.69 11.98
C THR A 209 -5.21 -25.77 13.16
N ILE A 210 -4.90 -26.35 14.31
CA ILE A 210 -4.49 -25.63 15.52
C ILE A 210 -2.96 -25.56 15.51
N ALA A 211 -2.40 -24.37 15.32
CA ALA A 211 -0.94 -24.21 15.38
C ALA A 211 -0.44 -24.43 16.82
N PRO A 212 0.58 -25.28 17.05
CA PRO A 212 1.14 -25.48 18.39
C PRO A 212 1.93 -24.24 18.85
N VAL A 213 1.86 -23.95 20.16
CA VAL A 213 2.58 -22.85 20.83
C VAL A 213 3.90 -23.31 21.46
N GLY A 214 4.59 -22.45 22.20
CA GLY A 214 5.90 -22.73 22.82
C GLY A 214 7.03 -22.82 21.78
N ALA A 215 7.94 -23.78 21.94
CA ALA A 215 9.09 -23.95 21.05
C ALA A 215 8.71 -24.12 19.55
N HIS A 216 7.52 -24.65 19.25
CA HIS A 216 7.05 -24.75 17.87
C HIS A 216 6.68 -23.39 17.27
N ALA A 217 6.17 -22.47 18.08
CA ALA A 217 5.89 -21.09 17.67
C ALA A 217 7.21 -20.33 17.45
N ASP A 218 8.19 -20.49 18.34
CA ASP A 218 9.52 -19.92 18.15
C ASP A 218 10.17 -20.40 16.84
N ALA A 219 10.09 -21.70 16.56
CA ALA A 219 10.60 -22.25 15.30
C ALA A 219 9.87 -21.70 14.05
N ARG A 220 8.58 -21.36 14.14
CA ARG A 220 7.84 -20.67 13.05
C ARG A 220 8.30 -19.22 12.90
N CYS A 221 8.59 -18.54 14.01
CA CYS A 221 9.18 -17.20 13.99
C CYS A 221 10.54 -17.20 13.28
N ASP A 222 11.44 -18.09 13.68
CA ASP A 222 12.79 -18.19 13.10
C ASP A 222 12.76 -18.47 11.59
N ARG A 223 11.88 -19.39 11.14
CA ARG A 223 11.69 -19.65 9.70
C ARG A 223 11.17 -18.43 8.95
N THR A 224 10.24 -17.70 9.55
CA THR A 224 9.68 -16.48 8.93
C THR A 224 10.74 -15.38 8.81
N ILE A 225 11.60 -15.22 9.82
CA ILE A 225 12.74 -14.32 9.78
C ILE A 225 13.70 -14.72 8.65
N ALA A 226 14.08 -16.00 8.59
CA ALA A 226 14.98 -16.52 7.56
C ALA A 226 14.41 -16.29 6.15
N TRP A 227 13.14 -16.61 5.92
CA TRP A 227 12.46 -16.41 4.64
C TRP A 227 12.51 -14.95 4.19
N TRP A 228 12.20 -14.01 5.08
CA TRP A 228 12.23 -12.58 4.76
C TRP A 228 13.64 -12.08 4.48
N GLN A 229 14.62 -12.53 5.25
CA GLN A 229 16.02 -12.17 5.03
C GLN A 229 16.52 -12.71 3.70
N ASP A 230 16.16 -13.94 3.35
CA ASP A 230 16.48 -14.57 2.07
C ASP A 230 15.87 -13.78 0.91
N TRP A 231 14.57 -13.46 0.99
CA TRP A 231 13.89 -12.61 0.00
C TRP A 231 14.56 -11.24 -0.13
N SER A 232 14.90 -10.61 0.99
CA SER A 232 15.50 -9.27 1.03
C SER A 232 16.92 -9.19 0.47
N ARG A 233 17.65 -10.32 0.37
CA ARG A 233 18.98 -10.35 -0.26
C ARG A 233 18.92 -10.08 -1.76
N THR A 234 17.78 -10.31 -2.40
CA THR A 234 17.56 -10.00 -3.83
C THR A 234 17.62 -8.50 -4.12
N CYS A 235 17.33 -7.66 -3.11
CA CYS A 235 17.28 -6.21 -3.29
C CYS A 235 18.63 -5.63 -3.76
N ASN A 236 18.67 -5.22 -5.02
CA ASN A 236 19.81 -4.61 -5.69
C ASN A 236 19.70 -3.08 -5.65
N PHE A 237 20.11 -2.48 -4.54
CA PHE A 237 20.23 -1.03 -4.41
C PHE A 237 21.53 -0.66 -3.67
N PRO A 238 22.52 -0.05 -4.35
CA PRO A 238 23.82 0.23 -3.73
C PRO A 238 23.92 1.63 -3.10
N GLY A 239 22.88 2.46 -3.21
CA GLY A 239 22.86 3.80 -2.63
C GLY A 239 22.77 3.76 -1.10
N ARG A 240 23.16 4.87 -0.44
CA ARG A 240 23.11 5.02 1.02
C ARG A 240 21.68 4.94 1.58
N GLU A 241 20.68 5.18 0.75
CA GLU A 241 19.24 5.11 1.07
C GLU A 241 18.71 3.66 1.12
N ARG A 242 19.59 2.64 1.05
CA ARG A 242 19.22 1.22 0.94
C ARG A 242 18.21 0.76 1.98
N ASP A 243 18.37 1.15 3.24
CA ASP A 243 17.52 0.62 4.32
C ASP A 243 16.05 1.08 4.19
N ILE A 244 15.82 2.35 3.84
CA ILE A 244 14.47 2.87 3.64
C ILE A 244 13.85 2.39 2.32
N VAL A 245 14.67 2.19 1.28
CA VAL A 245 14.27 1.55 0.02
C VAL A 245 13.84 0.12 0.27
N LEU A 246 14.64 -0.67 0.99
CA LEU A 246 14.31 -2.06 1.33
C LEU A 246 13.08 -2.13 2.23
N ARG A 247 12.92 -1.19 3.19
CA ARG A 247 11.70 -1.14 4.00
C ARG A 247 10.48 -0.95 3.10
N SER A 248 10.53 -0.01 2.17
CA SER A 248 9.44 0.23 1.20
C SER A 248 9.18 -0.98 0.30
N ALA A 249 10.22 -1.65 -0.19
CA ALA A 249 10.08 -2.85 -1.01
C ALA A 249 9.37 -4.00 -0.26
N ILE A 250 9.72 -4.22 1.02
CA ILE A 250 9.03 -5.22 1.86
C ILE A 250 7.58 -4.82 2.09
N THR A 251 7.27 -3.54 2.30
CA THR A 251 5.88 -3.07 2.42
C THR A 251 5.08 -3.36 1.16
N LEU A 252 5.66 -3.12 -0.03
CA LEU A 252 5.03 -3.47 -1.31
C LEU A 252 4.86 -4.99 -1.48
N LYS A 253 5.84 -5.79 -1.04
CA LYS A 253 5.74 -7.25 -1.02
C LYS A 253 4.61 -7.72 -0.12
N LEU A 254 4.43 -7.15 1.06
CA LEU A 254 3.30 -7.46 1.96
C LEU A 254 1.94 -7.19 1.32
N MET A 255 1.84 -6.23 0.39
CA MET A 255 0.62 -5.92 -0.36
C MET A 255 0.49 -6.71 -1.68
N THR A 256 1.46 -7.55 -2.01
CA THR A 256 1.43 -8.44 -3.17
C THR A 256 0.77 -9.77 -2.76
N PHE A 257 -0.42 -10.04 -3.26
CA PHE A 257 -1.18 -11.22 -2.90
C PHE A 257 -0.59 -12.50 -3.53
N CYS A 258 0.05 -13.34 -2.72
CA CYS A 258 0.88 -14.45 -3.20
C CYS A 258 0.09 -15.56 -3.92
N LEU A 259 -1.23 -15.66 -3.72
CA LEU A 259 -2.05 -16.69 -4.37
C LEU A 259 -2.41 -16.37 -5.81
N SER A 260 -2.35 -15.09 -6.21
CA SER A 260 -2.76 -14.67 -7.54
C SER A 260 -1.70 -13.84 -8.26
N GLY A 261 -0.90 -13.04 -7.54
CA GLY A 261 0.00 -12.03 -8.11
C GLY A 261 -0.56 -10.61 -8.10
N SER A 262 -1.82 -10.40 -7.69
CA SER A 262 -2.42 -9.06 -7.60
C SER A 262 -1.74 -8.20 -6.53
N ILE A 263 -1.67 -6.89 -6.74
CA ILE A 263 -1.07 -5.95 -5.78
C ILE A 263 -2.17 -4.99 -5.31
N VAL A 264 -2.47 -4.96 -4.01
CA VAL A 264 -3.49 -4.02 -3.48
C VAL A 264 -2.92 -2.61 -3.30
N ALA A 265 -3.75 -1.58 -3.47
CA ALA A 265 -3.33 -0.19 -3.29
C ALA A 265 -2.99 0.12 -1.81
N ALA A 266 -3.77 -0.45 -0.89
CA ALA A 266 -3.50 -0.47 0.56
C ALA A 266 -4.24 -1.66 1.21
N PRO A 267 -3.83 -2.12 2.42
CA PRO A 267 -4.55 -3.18 3.12
C PRO A 267 -5.81 -2.69 3.84
N THR A 268 -6.11 -1.38 3.83
CA THR A 268 -7.21 -0.75 4.56
C THR A 268 -8.29 -0.17 3.66
N THR A 269 -9.44 0.13 4.27
CA THR A 269 -10.52 0.90 3.65
C THR A 269 -10.91 2.08 4.53
N SER A 270 -11.44 3.13 3.91
CA SER A 270 -12.17 4.22 4.55
C SER A 270 -11.38 4.99 5.61
N VAL A 271 -10.05 4.94 5.52
CA VAL A 271 -9.19 5.84 6.27
C VAL A 271 -9.21 7.18 5.52
N PRO A 272 -9.59 8.29 6.17
CA PRO A 272 -9.96 9.52 5.50
C PRO A 272 -8.76 10.31 4.95
N GLU A 273 -8.87 10.78 3.71
CA GLU A 273 -7.99 11.82 3.12
C GLU A 273 -8.22 13.19 3.77
N ALA A 274 -9.39 13.41 4.37
CA ALA A 274 -9.72 14.60 5.15
C ALA A 274 -10.58 14.22 6.36
N ILE A 275 -10.11 14.49 7.58
CA ILE A 275 -10.87 14.21 8.81
C ILE A 275 -12.18 15.01 8.81
N GLY A 276 -13.30 14.32 9.04
CA GLY A 276 -14.65 14.88 8.94
C GLY A 276 -15.15 15.12 7.50
N GLY A 277 -14.37 14.74 6.49
CA GLY A 277 -14.72 14.82 5.07
C GLY A 277 -15.31 13.51 4.52
N GLU A 278 -15.69 13.56 3.25
CA GLU A 278 -16.34 12.45 2.55
C GLU A 278 -15.39 11.60 1.68
N ARG A 279 -14.08 11.90 1.68
CA ARG A 279 -13.02 11.22 0.91
C ARG A 279 -12.47 10.01 1.67
N ASN A 280 -13.28 8.96 1.72
CA ASN A 280 -13.00 7.72 2.47
C ASN A 280 -13.25 6.53 1.55
N TRP A 281 -12.19 5.95 1.00
CA TRP A 281 -12.27 4.95 -0.08
C TRP A 281 -11.73 3.59 0.34
N ASP A 282 -12.22 2.53 -0.30
CA ASP A 282 -11.72 1.17 -0.12
C ASP A 282 -10.59 0.87 -1.09
N TYR A 283 -9.38 0.66 -0.57
CA TYR A 283 -8.15 0.50 -1.34
C TYR A 283 -7.62 -0.94 -1.34
N ARG A 284 -8.40 -1.90 -0.82
CA ARG A 284 -8.01 -3.32 -0.68
C ARG A 284 -8.08 -4.12 -1.97
N TYR A 285 -8.09 -3.41 -3.10
CA TYR A 285 -8.25 -3.93 -4.44
C TYR A 285 -7.02 -3.59 -5.28
N CYS A 286 -6.89 -4.28 -6.40
CA CYS A 286 -5.79 -4.11 -7.33
C CYS A 286 -6.17 -3.14 -8.43
N TRP A 287 -5.74 -1.88 -8.31
CA TRP A 287 -5.71 -0.95 -9.43
C TRP A 287 -4.59 -1.34 -10.38
N LEU A 288 -4.89 -1.46 -11.66
CA LEU A 288 -3.88 -1.86 -12.66
C LEU A 288 -2.76 -0.81 -12.80
N ARG A 289 -3.09 0.47 -12.58
CA ARG A 289 -2.12 1.56 -12.51
C ARG A 289 -1.13 1.35 -11.36
N ASP A 290 -1.67 1.17 -10.15
CA ASP A 290 -0.90 1.05 -8.91
C ASP A 290 -0.01 -0.18 -8.94
N ALA A 291 -0.54 -1.30 -9.42
CA ALA A 291 0.19 -2.53 -9.59
C ALA A 291 1.28 -2.42 -10.67
N GLY A 292 1.03 -1.72 -11.79
CA GLY A 292 2.03 -1.49 -12.84
C GLY A 292 3.25 -0.71 -12.35
N LEU A 293 3.03 0.36 -11.58
CA LEU A 293 4.10 1.16 -10.96
C LEU A 293 4.83 0.41 -9.84
N THR A 294 4.09 -0.35 -9.03
CA THR A 294 4.69 -1.21 -7.98
C THR A 294 5.59 -2.27 -8.60
N MET A 295 5.11 -2.95 -9.64
CA MET A 295 5.88 -3.96 -10.35
C MET A 295 7.16 -3.37 -10.94
N SER A 296 7.05 -2.22 -11.60
CA SER A 296 8.21 -1.51 -12.16
C SER A 296 9.26 -1.20 -11.09
N SER A 297 8.84 -0.75 -9.91
CA SER A 297 9.73 -0.50 -8.76
C SER A 297 10.43 -1.76 -8.27
N LEU A 298 9.72 -2.89 -8.22
CA LEU A 298 10.26 -4.17 -7.79
C LEU A 298 11.28 -4.73 -8.80
N VAL A 299 11.00 -4.64 -10.10
CA VAL A 299 11.93 -5.06 -11.15
C VAL A 299 13.21 -4.26 -11.14
N ASP A 300 13.13 -2.93 -10.98
CA ASP A 300 14.31 -2.06 -10.89
C ASP A 300 15.20 -2.39 -9.67
N LEU A 301 14.64 -3.04 -8.65
CA LEU A 301 15.35 -3.53 -7.46
C LEU A 301 15.79 -5.01 -7.58
N GLY A 302 15.53 -5.69 -8.70
CA GLY A 302 15.92 -7.08 -8.96
C GLY A 302 14.87 -8.15 -8.62
N PHE A 303 13.67 -7.78 -8.20
CA PHE A 303 12.60 -8.69 -7.81
C PHE A 303 11.76 -9.13 -9.02
N HIS A 304 12.33 -10.03 -9.84
CA HIS A 304 11.72 -10.47 -11.11
C HIS A 304 10.58 -11.50 -10.95
N GLU A 305 10.54 -12.25 -9.85
CA GLU A 305 9.51 -13.28 -9.61
C GLU A 305 8.12 -12.65 -9.41
N GLU A 306 8.06 -11.57 -8.65
CA GLU A 306 6.84 -10.78 -8.42
C GLU A 306 6.27 -10.23 -9.72
N ALA A 307 7.16 -9.78 -10.62
CA ALA A 307 6.77 -9.26 -11.93
C ALA A 307 6.18 -10.33 -12.84
N SER A 308 6.80 -11.50 -12.89
CA SER A 308 6.29 -12.65 -13.64
C SER A 308 4.90 -13.06 -13.13
N THR A 309 4.75 -13.16 -11.81
CA THR A 309 3.47 -13.51 -11.17
C THR A 309 2.38 -12.46 -11.48
N TYR A 310 2.72 -11.17 -11.44
CA TYR A 310 1.78 -10.09 -11.77
C TYR A 310 1.32 -10.13 -13.24
N LEU A 311 2.22 -10.38 -14.21
CA LEU A 311 1.81 -10.48 -15.61
C LEU A 311 0.92 -11.71 -15.87
N GLY A 312 1.25 -12.84 -15.24
CA GLY A 312 0.39 -14.03 -15.25
C GLY A 312 -0.99 -13.77 -14.63
N TRP A 313 -1.05 -13.02 -13.52
CA TRP A 313 -2.29 -12.57 -12.92
C TRP A 313 -3.10 -11.68 -13.86
N LEU A 314 -2.46 -10.68 -14.46
CA LEU A 314 -3.12 -9.72 -15.35
C LEU A 314 -3.79 -10.43 -16.53
N LEU A 315 -3.13 -11.41 -17.15
CA LEU A 315 -3.72 -12.26 -18.17
C LEU A 315 -5.01 -12.95 -17.70
N HIS A 316 -4.99 -13.46 -16.47
CA HIS A 316 -6.11 -14.18 -15.87
C HIS A 316 -7.26 -13.25 -15.48
N ALA A 317 -6.96 -12.17 -14.74
CA ALA A 317 -7.92 -11.21 -14.23
C ALA A 317 -8.66 -10.50 -15.36
N THR A 318 -7.94 -10.14 -16.42
CA THR A 318 -8.52 -9.42 -17.55
C THR A 318 -9.22 -10.32 -18.54
N ARG A 319 -9.23 -11.66 -18.38
CA ARG A 319 -9.74 -12.59 -19.41
C ARG A 319 -11.19 -12.32 -19.84
N LEU A 320 -12.02 -11.81 -18.94
CA LEU A 320 -13.44 -11.51 -19.18
C LEU A 320 -13.71 -10.06 -19.61
N THR A 321 -12.73 -9.16 -19.42
CA THR A 321 -12.88 -7.74 -19.75
C THR A 321 -12.08 -7.36 -21.01
N ARG A 322 -10.96 -8.05 -21.26
CA ARG A 322 -10.05 -7.78 -22.38
C ARG A 322 -10.79 -7.83 -23.74
N PRO A 323 -10.45 -6.94 -24.67
CA PRO A 323 -9.31 -6.01 -24.59
C PRO A 323 -9.61 -4.72 -23.80
N ASN A 324 -10.82 -4.51 -23.29
CA ASN A 324 -11.14 -3.34 -22.47
C ASN A 324 -10.81 -3.60 -20.99
N LEU A 325 -9.89 -2.84 -20.43
CA LEU A 325 -9.51 -2.98 -19.02
C LEU A 325 -10.50 -2.25 -18.11
N CYS A 326 -10.80 -2.84 -16.95
CA CYS A 326 -11.34 -2.10 -15.80
C CYS A 326 -10.18 -1.37 -15.11
N SER A 327 -10.50 -0.29 -14.39
CA SER A 327 -9.57 0.45 -13.53
C SER A 327 -8.97 -0.45 -12.44
N LEU A 328 -9.83 -1.22 -11.77
CA LEU A 328 -9.46 -2.12 -10.69
C LEU A 328 -10.17 -3.48 -10.72
N TYR A 329 -9.62 -4.41 -9.95
CA TYR A 329 -10.15 -5.77 -9.74
C TYR A 329 -9.95 -6.18 -8.29
N ASP A 330 -10.73 -7.15 -7.79
CA ASP A 330 -10.37 -7.80 -6.54
C ASP A 330 -9.08 -8.64 -6.66
N VAL A 331 -8.59 -9.18 -5.55
CA VAL A 331 -7.33 -9.93 -5.53
C VAL A 331 -7.35 -11.21 -6.37
N TYR A 332 -8.51 -11.67 -6.85
CA TYR A 332 -8.66 -12.82 -7.75
C TYR A 332 -9.03 -12.41 -9.18
N GLY A 333 -9.08 -11.11 -9.48
CA GLY A 333 -9.44 -10.62 -10.81
C GLY A 333 -10.95 -10.53 -11.07
N ARG A 334 -11.79 -10.53 -10.03
CA ARG A 334 -13.24 -10.35 -10.14
C ARG A 334 -13.60 -8.87 -10.16
N THR A 335 -14.66 -8.52 -10.89
CA THR A 335 -15.10 -7.13 -11.11
C THR A 335 -16.39 -6.76 -10.37
N ASN A 336 -17.03 -7.69 -9.67
CA ASN A 336 -18.26 -7.40 -8.91
C ASN A 336 -17.93 -6.79 -7.54
N LEU A 337 -17.50 -5.54 -7.54
CA LEU A 337 -17.15 -4.76 -6.36
C LEU A 337 -18.34 -3.90 -5.95
N ARG A 338 -19.28 -4.48 -5.20
CA ARG A 338 -20.45 -3.74 -4.72
C ARG A 338 -20.04 -2.75 -3.64
N VAL A 339 -20.36 -1.48 -3.85
CA VAL A 339 -20.20 -0.47 -2.81
C VAL A 339 -21.31 -0.61 -1.76
N GLN A 340 -20.90 -0.67 -0.51
CA GLN A 340 -21.77 -0.67 0.65
C GLN A 340 -21.30 0.41 1.63
N ILE A 341 -22.22 1.27 2.04
CA ILE A 341 -21.97 2.20 3.15
C ILE A 341 -22.24 1.48 4.47
N ALA A 342 -21.22 1.45 5.33
CA ALA A 342 -21.27 0.81 6.64
C ALA A 342 -21.75 1.77 7.73
N GLU A 343 -23.04 2.11 7.70
CA GLU A 343 -23.65 3.11 8.62
C GLU A 343 -23.58 2.75 10.11
N TRP A 344 -23.26 1.50 10.45
CA TRP A 344 -23.10 1.05 11.83
C TRP A 344 -21.70 1.32 12.40
N LEU A 345 -20.78 1.83 11.60
CA LEU A 345 -19.43 2.23 12.02
C LEU A 345 -19.34 3.75 12.10
N SER A 346 -18.76 4.27 13.18
CA SER A 346 -18.52 5.71 13.30
C SER A 346 -17.55 6.26 12.25
N GLY A 347 -16.65 5.41 11.74
CA GLY A 347 -15.52 5.79 10.90
C GLY A 347 -14.35 6.33 11.71
N TYR A 348 -13.16 6.36 11.08
CA TYR A 348 -11.93 6.80 11.73
C TYR A 348 -12.08 8.22 12.26
N MET A 349 -11.87 8.42 13.56
CA MET A 349 -12.12 9.71 14.25
C MET A 349 -13.53 10.28 13.99
N ASN A 350 -14.54 9.41 13.91
CA ASN A 350 -15.93 9.74 13.58
C ASN A 350 -16.11 10.35 12.17
N THR A 351 -15.22 10.00 11.23
CA THR A 351 -15.30 10.46 9.84
C THR A 351 -16.09 9.47 8.99
N ALA A 352 -17.28 9.88 8.58
CA ALA A 352 -18.20 9.12 7.72
C ALA A 352 -18.21 9.69 6.29
N PRO A 353 -18.60 8.91 5.27
CA PRO A 353 -19.06 7.52 5.35
C PRO A 353 -17.92 6.50 5.42
N VAL A 354 -18.19 5.34 6.00
CA VAL A 354 -17.34 4.15 5.85
C VAL A 354 -17.81 3.38 4.62
N ARG A 355 -16.98 3.30 3.58
CA ARG A 355 -17.26 2.60 2.32
C ARG A 355 -16.58 1.23 2.30
N ILE A 356 -17.30 0.20 1.89
CA ILE A 356 -16.75 -1.11 1.57
C ILE A 356 -17.02 -1.34 0.10
N GLY A 357 -15.99 -1.63 -0.71
CA GLY A 357 -16.08 -1.54 -2.17
C GLY A 357 -15.64 -0.18 -2.70
N ASN A 358 -15.47 -0.10 -4.03
CA ASN A 358 -15.07 1.15 -4.69
C ASN A 358 -15.81 1.34 -6.02
N ASP A 359 -16.41 2.53 -6.21
CA ASP A 359 -17.19 2.90 -7.39
C ASP A 359 -16.31 3.14 -8.64
N ALA A 360 -14.99 3.26 -8.47
CA ALA A 360 -14.05 3.40 -9.57
C ALA A 360 -14.15 2.25 -10.59
N ILE A 361 -14.72 1.10 -10.21
CA ILE A 361 -14.94 -0.06 -11.09
C ILE A 361 -15.79 0.27 -12.32
N GLU A 362 -16.71 1.24 -12.21
CA GLU A 362 -17.59 1.68 -13.30
C GLU A 362 -16.95 2.81 -14.15
N GLN A 363 -15.80 3.34 -13.72
CA GLN A 363 -15.15 4.45 -14.37
C GLN A 363 -14.31 4.00 -15.57
N LEU A 364 -14.19 4.89 -16.57
CA LEU A 364 -13.30 4.67 -17.69
C LEU A 364 -11.96 5.32 -17.38
N GLN A 365 -10.88 4.55 -17.47
CA GLN A 365 -9.51 5.02 -17.38
C GLN A 365 -8.72 4.57 -18.60
N LEU A 366 -8.37 5.51 -19.46
CA LEU A 366 -7.57 5.20 -20.65
C LEU A 366 -6.10 4.99 -20.29
N ASP A 367 -5.63 5.61 -19.21
CA ASP A 367 -4.24 5.56 -18.75
C ASP A 367 -3.76 4.16 -18.35
N VAL A 368 -4.68 3.32 -17.87
CA VAL A 368 -4.40 1.95 -17.40
C VAL A 368 -3.70 1.10 -18.46
N HIS A 369 -4.05 1.25 -19.75
CA HIS A 369 -3.39 0.49 -20.82
C HIS A 369 -1.91 0.86 -20.94
N GLY A 370 -1.59 2.16 -20.80
CA GLY A 370 -0.21 2.63 -20.80
C GLY A 370 0.58 2.12 -19.61
N GLN A 371 -0.02 2.12 -18.43
CA GLN A 371 0.59 1.61 -17.19
C GLN A 371 0.97 0.13 -17.33
N VAL A 372 0.01 -0.68 -17.77
CA VAL A 372 0.19 -2.11 -17.97
C VAL A 372 1.26 -2.42 -19.01
N ILE A 373 1.23 -1.75 -20.16
CA ILE A 373 2.20 -1.99 -21.24
C ILE A 373 3.59 -1.50 -20.82
N ALA A 374 3.71 -0.36 -20.13
CA ALA A 374 4.99 0.14 -19.62
C ALA A 374 5.61 -0.87 -18.65
N ALA A 375 4.80 -1.39 -17.73
CA ALA A 375 5.22 -2.43 -16.79
C ALA A 375 5.71 -3.70 -17.54
N ALA A 376 4.93 -4.20 -18.50
CA ALA A 376 5.33 -5.35 -19.31
C ALA A 376 6.61 -5.11 -20.14
N GLN A 377 6.82 -3.88 -20.60
CA GLN A 377 8.04 -3.51 -21.31
C GLN A 377 9.26 -3.54 -20.39
N ILE A 378 9.16 -3.02 -19.17
CA ILE A 378 10.22 -3.08 -18.15
C ILE A 378 10.60 -4.53 -17.83
N PHE A 379 9.60 -5.39 -17.62
CA PHE A 379 9.80 -6.83 -17.42
C PHE A 379 10.57 -7.45 -18.58
N ALA A 380 10.13 -7.23 -19.81
CA ALA A 380 10.76 -7.80 -21.00
C ALA A 380 12.14 -7.20 -21.32
N THR A 381 12.40 -5.93 -20.99
CA THR A 381 13.74 -5.32 -21.11
C THR A 381 14.72 -5.82 -20.07
N SER A 382 14.23 -6.35 -18.95
CA SER A 382 15.06 -6.86 -17.85
C SER A 382 15.51 -8.32 -18.08
N GLY A 383 15.28 -8.87 -19.27
CA GLY A 383 15.69 -10.23 -19.65
C GLY A 383 14.64 -11.31 -19.40
N CYS A 384 13.44 -10.95 -18.94
CA CYS A 384 12.34 -11.89 -18.80
C CYS A 384 11.58 -12.08 -20.13
N GLU A 385 11.06 -13.29 -20.37
CA GLU A 385 10.33 -13.61 -21.60
C GLU A 385 8.83 -13.36 -21.47
N LEU A 386 8.23 -12.75 -22.49
CA LEU A 386 6.78 -12.68 -22.63
C LEU A 386 6.26 -13.92 -23.36
N SER A 387 5.28 -14.59 -22.78
CA SER A 387 4.58 -15.68 -23.46
C SER A 387 3.82 -15.17 -24.70
N PRO A 388 3.54 -16.05 -25.68
CA PRO A 388 2.74 -15.66 -26.86
C PRO A 388 1.34 -15.12 -26.51
N LEU A 389 0.76 -15.52 -25.37
CA LEU A 389 -0.53 -15.02 -24.91
C LEU A 389 -0.42 -13.60 -24.34
N GLU A 390 0.64 -13.30 -23.58
CA GLU A 390 0.94 -11.96 -23.08
C GLU A 390 1.21 -11.00 -24.24
N ALA A 391 2.07 -11.39 -25.18
CA ALA A 391 2.35 -10.59 -26.36
C ALA A 391 1.06 -10.25 -27.14
N ARG A 392 0.21 -11.24 -27.43
CA ARG A 392 -1.07 -11.00 -28.11
C ARG A 392 -2.02 -10.10 -27.32
N MET A 393 -2.08 -10.26 -25.99
CA MET A 393 -2.89 -9.41 -25.12
C MET A 393 -2.43 -7.95 -25.20
N LEU A 394 -1.13 -7.70 -25.05
CA LEU A 394 -0.54 -6.36 -25.10
C LEU A 394 -0.77 -5.67 -26.45
N ILE A 395 -0.64 -6.41 -27.56
CA ILE A 395 -0.95 -5.90 -28.90
C ILE A 395 -2.43 -5.52 -29.01
N GLY A 396 -3.33 -6.33 -28.44
CA GLY A 396 -4.77 -6.04 -28.39
C GLY A 396 -5.11 -4.75 -27.61
N PHE A 397 -4.33 -4.42 -26.58
CA PHE A 397 -4.47 -3.13 -25.89
C PHE A 397 -4.07 -1.94 -26.78
N GLY A 398 -3.05 -2.10 -27.62
CA GLY A 398 -2.71 -1.09 -28.65
C GLY A 398 -3.86 -0.84 -29.63
N ASP A 399 -4.57 -1.90 -30.05
CA ASP A 399 -5.75 -1.79 -30.92
C ASP A 399 -6.89 -1.01 -30.25
N VAL A 400 -7.09 -1.16 -28.93
CA VAL A 400 -8.07 -0.39 -28.16
C VAL A 400 -7.71 1.08 -28.12
N ILE A 401 -6.44 1.40 -27.88
CA ILE A 401 -5.96 2.79 -27.86
C ILE A 401 -6.18 3.47 -29.20
N CYS A 402 -5.85 2.80 -30.31
CA CYS A 402 -6.06 3.33 -31.66
C CYS A 402 -7.53 3.73 -31.92
N LYS A 403 -8.48 3.01 -31.31
CA LYS A 403 -9.92 3.27 -31.44
C LYS A 403 -10.41 4.35 -30.48
N ARG A 404 -9.92 4.34 -29.23
CA ARG A 404 -10.60 5.03 -28.11
C ARG A 404 -9.83 6.22 -27.53
N TRP A 405 -8.58 6.47 -27.92
CA TRP A 405 -7.75 7.49 -27.24
C TRP A 405 -8.37 8.90 -27.24
N ARG A 406 -9.24 9.22 -28.19
CA ARG A 406 -9.94 10.52 -28.29
C ARG A 406 -11.09 10.67 -27.30
N GLU A 407 -11.60 9.59 -26.72
CA GLU A 407 -12.70 9.63 -25.75
C GLU A 407 -12.28 10.38 -24.48
N PRO A 408 -13.17 11.17 -23.86
CA PRO A 408 -12.95 11.65 -22.51
C PRO A 408 -13.05 10.49 -21.50
N ASP A 409 -12.33 10.58 -20.39
CA ASP A 409 -12.27 9.55 -19.34
C ASP A 409 -12.31 10.17 -17.93
N ASN A 410 -12.12 9.38 -16.88
CA ASN A 410 -12.17 9.83 -15.48
C ASN A 410 -10.80 10.25 -14.92
N GLY A 411 -9.74 10.13 -15.72
CA GLY A 411 -8.37 10.51 -15.34
C GLY A 411 -7.77 9.58 -14.29
N ILE A 412 -6.49 9.83 -13.98
CA ILE A 412 -5.73 9.08 -12.97
C ILE A 412 -6.34 9.20 -11.56
N TRP A 413 -6.94 10.34 -11.25
CA TRP A 413 -7.53 10.64 -9.94
C TRP A 413 -8.99 10.22 -9.80
N GLU A 414 -9.58 9.59 -10.81
CA GLU A 414 -10.93 9.01 -10.72
C GLU A 414 -12.00 10.04 -10.35
N ILE A 415 -11.81 11.28 -10.85
CA ILE A 415 -12.60 12.43 -10.43
C ILE A 415 -14.08 12.14 -10.68
N PRO A 416 -14.93 12.26 -9.64
CA PRO A 416 -16.36 12.02 -9.78
C PRO A 416 -17.01 12.94 -10.81
N GLY A 417 -18.02 12.42 -11.52
CA GLY A 417 -18.84 13.19 -12.44
C GLY A 417 -18.50 12.96 -13.91
N ALA A 418 -18.63 14.03 -14.71
CA ALA A 418 -18.50 13.94 -16.16
C ALA A 418 -17.07 13.61 -16.58
N ARG A 419 -16.93 12.72 -17.57
CA ARG A 419 -15.65 12.40 -18.20
C ARG A 419 -15.07 13.62 -18.91
N ARG A 420 -13.75 13.78 -18.85
CA ARG A 420 -13.02 14.92 -19.44
C ARG A 420 -11.83 14.45 -20.27
N PRO A 421 -11.34 15.26 -21.23
CA PRO A 421 -10.18 14.88 -22.04
C PRO A 421 -8.89 15.17 -21.25
N TYR A 422 -8.52 14.31 -20.31
CA TYR A 422 -7.33 14.53 -19.48
C TYR A 422 -6.02 14.36 -20.26
N THR A 423 -5.09 15.31 -20.08
CA THR A 423 -3.78 15.33 -20.75
C THR A 423 -2.95 14.11 -20.35
N PHE A 424 -2.92 13.77 -19.06
CA PHE A 424 -2.17 12.61 -18.56
C PHE A 424 -2.70 11.29 -19.18
N SER A 425 -4.02 11.14 -19.31
CA SER A 425 -4.61 9.97 -19.96
C SER A 425 -4.16 9.84 -21.42
N LYS A 426 -4.04 10.96 -22.15
CA LYS A 426 -3.54 10.94 -23.54
C LYS A 426 -2.06 10.58 -23.57
N ALA A 427 -1.26 11.11 -22.65
CA ALA A 427 0.14 10.74 -22.54
C ALA A 427 0.33 9.25 -22.26
N MET A 428 -0.49 8.63 -21.41
CA MET A 428 -0.40 7.19 -21.17
C MET A 428 -0.88 6.36 -22.37
N CYS A 429 -1.84 6.85 -23.17
CA CYS A 429 -2.16 6.27 -24.48
C CYS A 429 -0.96 6.33 -25.44
N TRP A 430 -0.21 7.44 -25.45
CA TRP A 430 1.03 7.55 -26.21
C TRP A 430 2.08 6.55 -25.74
N VAL A 431 2.30 6.46 -24.41
CA VAL A 431 3.28 5.57 -23.78
C VAL A 431 3.01 4.13 -24.15
N ALA A 432 1.75 3.70 -24.13
CA ALA A 432 1.37 2.35 -24.56
C ALA A 432 1.87 2.01 -25.97
N LEU A 433 1.58 2.88 -26.96
CA LEU A 433 1.99 2.65 -28.34
C LEU A 433 3.52 2.74 -28.50
N ASP A 434 4.16 3.68 -27.79
CA ASP A 434 5.62 3.83 -27.76
C ASP A 434 6.32 2.57 -27.24
N ARG A 435 5.82 2.00 -26.14
CA ARG A 435 6.38 0.78 -25.54
C ARG A 435 6.14 -0.46 -26.42
N LEU A 436 4.97 -0.58 -27.06
CA LEU A 436 4.71 -1.67 -28.03
C LEU A 436 5.63 -1.59 -29.24
N LEU A 437 5.83 -0.40 -29.81
CA LEU A 437 6.77 -0.20 -30.92
C LEU A 437 8.21 -0.52 -30.50
N SER A 438 8.62 -0.10 -29.30
CA SER A 438 9.94 -0.45 -28.76
C SER A 438 10.13 -1.96 -28.58
N LEU A 439 9.13 -2.68 -28.07
CA LEU A 439 9.18 -4.14 -27.96
C LEU A 439 9.27 -4.81 -29.34
N HIS A 440 8.60 -4.25 -30.34
CA HIS A 440 8.66 -4.74 -31.71
C HIS A 440 10.03 -4.53 -32.35
N GLU A 441 10.60 -3.33 -32.23
CA GLU A 441 11.93 -2.99 -32.74
C GLU A 441 13.04 -3.85 -32.10
N ARG A 442 12.82 -4.32 -30.86
CA ARG A 442 13.71 -5.26 -30.16
C ARG A 442 13.48 -6.73 -30.52
N GLY A 443 12.51 -7.04 -31.37
CA GLY A 443 12.18 -8.40 -31.79
C GLY A 443 11.48 -9.26 -30.73
N ILE A 444 10.94 -8.65 -29.67
CA ILE A 444 10.27 -9.37 -28.58
C ILE A 444 8.81 -9.66 -28.92
N ILE A 445 8.16 -8.76 -29.64
CA ILE A 445 6.80 -8.95 -30.16
C ILE A 445 6.77 -8.67 -31.67
N ASP A 446 5.81 -9.25 -32.37
CA ASP A 446 5.56 -8.94 -33.78
C ASP A 446 4.23 -8.19 -33.92
N LEU A 447 4.30 -6.93 -34.37
CA LEU A 447 3.12 -6.11 -34.63
C LEU A 447 2.48 -6.40 -35.99
N GLY A 448 3.22 -7.02 -36.92
CA GLY A 448 2.79 -7.26 -38.30
C GLY A 448 2.18 -6.01 -38.94
N THR A 449 0.97 -6.14 -39.50
CA THR A 449 0.28 -5.05 -40.20
C THR A 449 -0.17 -3.89 -39.30
N ARG A 450 -0.10 -4.02 -37.97
CA ARG A 450 -0.50 -2.97 -37.02
C ARG A 450 0.55 -1.89 -36.84
N GLU A 451 1.81 -2.16 -37.15
CA GLU A 451 2.94 -1.27 -36.87
C GLU A 451 2.69 0.15 -37.43
N ALA A 452 2.34 0.27 -38.70
CA ALA A 452 2.08 1.55 -39.36
C ALA A 452 0.92 2.33 -38.71
N GLY A 453 -0.14 1.63 -38.27
CA GLY A 453 -1.28 2.23 -37.58
C GLY A 453 -0.92 2.72 -36.18
N PHE A 454 -0.10 1.96 -35.45
CA PHE A 454 0.38 2.33 -34.13
C PHE A 454 1.32 3.54 -34.21
N ARG A 455 2.25 3.57 -35.17
CA ARG A 455 3.14 4.74 -35.39
C ARG A 455 2.34 6.01 -35.70
N ARG A 456 1.35 5.92 -36.59
CA ARG A 456 0.48 7.05 -36.94
C ARG A 456 -0.31 7.54 -35.73
N THR A 457 -0.99 6.64 -35.03
CA THR A 457 -1.80 7.01 -33.86
C THR A 457 -0.94 7.61 -32.75
N ARG A 458 0.26 7.06 -32.50
CA ARG A 458 1.22 7.64 -31.55
C ARG A 458 1.59 9.07 -31.94
N ALA A 459 1.83 9.35 -33.21
CA ALA A 459 2.11 10.70 -33.70
C ALA A 459 0.89 11.65 -33.51
N ASP A 460 -0.32 11.20 -33.86
CA ASP A 460 -1.55 11.98 -33.65
C ASP A 460 -1.78 12.34 -32.17
N ILE A 461 -1.52 11.39 -31.27
CA ILE A 461 -1.64 11.62 -29.82
C ILE A 461 -0.60 12.65 -29.36
N ALA A 462 0.65 12.53 -29.84
CA ALA A 462 1.72 13.47 -29.50
C ALA A 462 1.35 14.89 -29.94
N ASP A 463 0.91 15.06 -31.19
CA ASP A 463 0.45 16.35 -31.71
C ASP A 463 -0.69 16.93 -30.86
N CYS A 464 -1.67 16.10 -30.49
CA CYS A 464 -2.78 16.51 -29.63
C CYS A 464 -2.30 17.00 -28.25
N ILE A 465 -1.39 16.28 -27.58
CA ILE A 465 -0.85 16.69 -26.29
C ILE A 465 -0.05 17.98 -26.41
N GLU A 466 0.82 18.09 -27.43
CA GLU A 466 1.71 19.25 -27.58
C GLU A 466 1.00 20.53 -28.04
N THR A 467 -0.17 20.40 -28.70
CA THR A 467 -0.96 21.54 -29.19
C THR A 467 -2.11 21.93 -28.25
N ARG A 468 -2.72 20.96 -27.57
CA ARG A 468 -3.92 21.17 -26.73
C ARG A 468 -3.68 20.89 -25.25
N GLY A 469 -2.70 20.05 -24.91
CA GLY A 469 -2.35 19.75 -23.51
C GLY A 469 -1.38 20.75 -22.90
N PHE A 470 -0.65 21.53 -23.71
CA PHE A 470 0.26 22.58 -23.25
C PHE A 470 -0.35 23.97 -23.46
N SER A 471 -0.51 24.73 -22.39
CA SER A 471 -1.01 26.11 -22.45
C SER A 471 0.15 27.10 -22.51
N THR A 472 0.33 27.76 -23.65
CA THR A 472 1.32 28.83 -23.80
C THR A 472 1.03 30.05 -22.90
N ALA A 473 -0.24 30.27 -22.54
CA ALA A 473 -0.63 31.35 -21.65
C ALA A 473 -0.25 31.09 -20.18
N LEU A 474 -0.24 29.82 -19.75
CA LEU A 474 0.16 29.41 -18.41
C LEU A 474 1.63 28.98 -18.31
N ASP A 475 2.25 28.76 -19.49
CA ASP A 475 3.57 28.16 -19.66
C ASP A 475 3.67 26.80 -18.93
N SER A 476 2.67 25.95 -19.13
CA SER A 476 2.56 24.66 -18.44
C SER A 476 1.65 23.70 -19.20
N TYR A 477 1.92 22.39 -19.07
CA TYR A 477 0.89 21.39 -19.32
C TYR A 477 -0.28 21.57 -18.34
N THR A 478 -1.50 21.31 -18.81
CA THR A 478 -2.75 21.46 -18.05
C THR A 478 -3.42 20.10 -17.82
N ALA A 479 -4.24 20.01 -16.77
CA ALA A 479 -4.95 18.78 -16.39
C ALA A 479 -5.79 18.21 -17.54
N GLU A 480 -6.54 19.09 -18.21
CA GLU A 480 -7.41 18.79 -19.34
C GLU A 480 -6.86 19.43 -20.62
N LEU A 481 -7.12 18.80 -21.77
CA LEU A 481 -6.88 19.42 -23.08
C LEU A 481 -7.69 20.72 -23.21
N ASP A 482 -7.04 21.78 -23.69
CA ASP A 482 -7.55 23.15 -23.81
C ASP A 482 -8.00 23.77 -22.47
N GLY A 483 -7.61 23.14 -21.36
CA GLY A 483 -7.97 23.54 -20.00
C GLY A 483 -7.06 24.61 -19.41
N ARG A 484 -7.33 24.96 -18.15
CA ARG A 484 -6.52 25.93 -17.38
C ARG A 484 -6.12 25.45 -15.98
N GLU A 485 -6.62 24.29 -15.58
CA GLU A 485 -6.35 23.72 -14.26
C GLU A 485 -5.02 22.95 -14.26
N MET A 486 -4.32 23.00 -13.13
CA MET A 486 -3.06 22.32 -12.92
C MET A 486 -3.30 20.94 -12.31
N ASP A 487 -2.52 19.95 -12.76
CA ASP A 487 -2.52 18.59 -12.21
C ASP A 487 -1.08 18.11 -12.07
N ALA A 488 -0.71 17.77 -10.84
CA ALA A 488 0.63 17.34 -10.51
C ALA A 488 0.96 15.93 -11.04
N ALA A 489 -0.04 15.15 -11.46
CA ALA A 489 0.19 13.92 -12.22
C ALA A 489 1.01 14.16 -13.50
N LEU A 490 1.06 15.38 -14.04
CA LEU A 490 1.85 15.70 -15.22
C LEU A 490 3.36 15.59 -14.98
N LEU A 491 3.84 15.52 -13.73
CA LEU A 491 5.24 15.16 -13.43
C LEU A 491 5.59 13.75 -13.89
N LEU A 492 4.60 12.86 -13.99
CA LEU A 492 4.78 11.49 -14.49
C LEU A 492 5.13 11.44 -15.98
N LEU A 493 4.93 12.51 -16.75
CA LEU A 493 5.38 12.57 -18.15
C LEU A 493 6.89 12.32 -18.27
N VAL A 494 7.65 12.75 -17.28
CA VAL A 494 9.09 12.46 -17.18
C VAL A 494 9.33 11.02 -16.76
N CYS A 495 8.60 10.53 -15.76
CA CYS A 495 8.76 9.18 -15.22
C CYS A 495 8.48 8.09 -16.27
N PHE A 496 7.50 8.32 -17.16
CA PHE A 496 7.18 7.40 -18.26
C PHE A 496 7.93 7.70 -19.56
N GLY A 497 8.84 8.68 -19.57
CA GLY A 497 9.67 8.99 -20.73
C GLY A 497 8.91 9.62 -21.91
N TYR A 498 7.76 10.26 -21.67
CA TYR A 498 7.09 11.09 -22.69
C TYR A 498 7.92 12.35 -22.98
N LYS A 499 8.50 12.95 -21.93
CA LYS A 499 9.42 14.07 -22.00
C LYS A 499 10.66 13.82 -21.16
N VAL A 500 11.77 14.43 -21.55
CA VAL A 500 12.96 14.50 -20.69
C VAL A 500 12.80 15.61 -19.65
N ALA A 501 13.38 15.44 -18.47
CA ALA A 501 13.24 16.39 -17.37
C ALA A 501 13.79 17.79 -17.68
N SER A 502 14.72 17.90 -18.64
CA SER A 502 15.32 19.15 -19.11
C SER A 502 14.56 19.82 -20.25
N ASP A 503 13.45 19.25 -20.75
CA ASP A 503 12.60 19.90 -21.75
C ASP A 503 12.05 21.22 -21.16
N THR A 504 12.14 22.31 -21.93
CA THR A 504 11.76 23.65 -21.47
C THR A 504 10.32 23.72 -20.99
N ARG A 505 9.39 23.02 -21.65
CA ARG A 505 7.98 22.93 -21.25
C ARG A 505 7.82 22.17 -19.94
N MET A 506 8.61 21.10 -19.73
CA MET A 506 8.56 20.34 -18.47
C MET A 506 9.16 21.11 -17.30
N VAL A 507 10.23 21.89 -17.52
CA VAL A 507 10.80 22.77 -16.48
C VAL A 507 9.80 23.85 -16.09
N ALA A 508 9.14 24.48 -17.08
CA ALA A 508 8.11 25.47 -16.83
C ALA A 508 6.90 24.87 -16.09
N THR A 509 6.44 23.70 -16.52
CA THR A 509 5.37 22.93 -15.86
C THR A 509 5.74 22.60 -14.41
N TYR A 510 6.95 22.10 -14.16
CA TYR A 510 7.43 21.81 -12.79
C TYR A 510 7.37 23.06 -11.91
N ASN A 511 7.91 24.19 -12.38
CA ASN A 511 7.91 25.44 -11.62
C ASN A 511 6.47 25.92 -11.34
N ARG A 512 5.59 25.86 -12.33
CA ARG A 512 4.18 26.23 -12.18
C ARG A 512 3.46 25.36 -11.14
N LEU A 513 3.69 24.04 -11.17
CA LEU A 513 3.13 23.11 -10.19
C LEU A 513 3.64 23.38 -8.77
N GLN A 514 4.94 23.69 -8.63
CA GLN A 514 5.51 24.09 -7.34
C GLN A 514 4.87 25.38 -6.80
N ASP A 515 4.61 26.36 -7.65
CA ASP A 515 4.02 27.64 -7.25
C ASP A 515 2.54 27.52 -6.89
N GLU A 516 1.75 26.75 -7.65
CA GLU A 516 0.30 26.68 -7.47
C GLU A 516 -0.18 25.56 -6.55
N LEU A 517 0.53 24.43 -6.53
CA LEU A 517 0.15 23.23 -5.77
C LEU A 517 1.11 22.93 -4.60
N GLY A 518 2.22 23.66 -4.50
CA GLY A 518 3.21 23.48 -3.44
C GLY A 518 2.75 23.97 -2.07
N CYS A 519 3.00 23.16 -1.04
CA CYS A 519 2.76 23.54 0.35
C CYS A 519 3.75 22.83 1.28
N GLY A 520 4.67 23.60 1.89
CA GLY A 520 5.60 23.06 2.88
C GLY A 520 6.55 21.97 2.34
N GLY A 521 6.95 22.06 1.07
CA GLY A 521 7.78 21.04 0.41
C GLY A 521 7.01 19.86 -0.18
N LEU A 522 5.69 19.80 0.05
CA LEU A 522 4.77 18.80 -0.50
C LEU A 522 3.99 19.37 -1.69
N LEU A 523 3.33 18.50 -2.46
CA LEU A 523 2.45 18.87 -3.57
C LEU A 523 1.05 18.28 -3.40
N TYR A 524 0.02 19.10 -3.61
CA TYR A 524 -1.34 18.61 -3.85
C TYR A 524 -1.48 17.95 -5.22
N ARG A 525 -2.45 17.06 -5.38
CA ARG A 525 -2.79 16.45 -6.69
C ARG A 525 -3.19 17.52 -7.70
N TYR A 526 -4.10 18.38 -7.26
CA TYR A 526 -4.68 19.51 -7.98
C TYR A 526 -5.14 20.55 -6.95
N ARG A 527 -5.68 21.69 -7.41
CA ARG A 527 -6.17 22.73 -6.50
C ARG A 527 -7.36 22.20 -5.67
N PRO A 528 -7.35 22.32 -4.32
CA PRO A 528 -8.44 21.84 -3.49
C PRO A 528 -9.82 22.34 -3.96
N GLY A 529 -10.77 21.41 -4.10
CA GLY A 529 -12.13 21.67 -4.59
C GLY A 529 -12.32 21.48 -6.10
N TYR A 530 -11.26 21.24 -6.88
CA TYR A 530 -11.37 20.93 -8.31
C TYR A 530 -12.20 19.66 -8.59
N ASP A 531 -12.16 18.69 -7.69
CA ASP A 531 -12.93 17.44 -7.73
C ASP A 531 -14.41 17.60 -7.35
N GLY A 532 -14.82 18.79 -6.88
CA GLY A 532 -16.18 19.06 -6.42
C GLY A 532 -16.55 18.43 -5.07
N LEU A 533 -15.60 17.81 -4.37
CA LEU A 533 -15.85 17.18 -3.06
C LEU A 533 -15.56 18.16 -1.91
N LYS A 534 -16.31 18.05 -0.81
CA LYS A 534 -16.19 18.99 0.33
C LYS A 534 -14.95 18.73 1.16
N GLY A 535 -14.41 19.78 1.78
CA GLY A 535 -13.23 19.71 2.64
C GLY A 535 -11.92 19.83 1.87
N ARG A 536 -10.81 19.80 2.59
CA ARG A 536 -9.46 19.90 2.04
C ARG A 536 -8.69 18.63 2.39
N GLU A 537 -8.27 17.90 1.37
CA GLU A 537 -7.39 16.73 1.47
C GLU A 537 -5.96 17.14 1.92
N GLY A 538 -5.13 16.15 2.23
CA GLY A 538 -3.70 16.32 2.46
C GLY A 538 -2.92 16.48 1.16
N ALA A 539 -1.64 16.80 1.27
CA ALA A 539 -0.75 16.77 0.11
C ALA A 539 -0.34 15.33 -0.20
N PHE A 540 -0.20 15.00 -1.49
CA PHE A 540 -0.10 13.62 -1.95
C PHE A 540 1.35 13.13 -1.92
N GLY A 541 1.61 12.04 -1.21
CA GLY A 541 2.97 11.53 -0.98
C GLY A 541 3.69 11.15 -2.27
N LEU A 542 3.03 10.37 -3.13
CA LEU A 542 3.56 9.91 -4.42
C LEU A 542 4.06 11.07 -5.30
N ILE A 543 3.23 12.09 -5.49
CA ILE A 543 3.54 13.24 -6.36
C ILE A 543 4.68 14.06 -5.78
N SER A 544 4.72 14.22 -4.45
CA SER A 544 5.82 14.90 -3.77
C SER A 544 7.15 14.18 -4.01
N PHE A 545 7.15 12.83 -4.06
CA PHE A 545 8.33 12.07 -4.46
C PHE A 545 8.66 12.18 -5.96
N PHE A 546 7.67 12.26 -6.86
CA PHE A 546 7.95 12.46 -8.28
C PHE A 546 8.51 13.84 -8.61
N ALA A 547 8.21 14.86 -7.81
CA ALA A 547 8.92 16.14 -7.89
C ALA A 547 10.44 15.97 -7.66
N ILE A 548 10.84 15.05 -6.77
CA ILE A 548 12.24 14.70 -6.53
C ILE A 548 12.85 13.99 -7.74
N VAL A 549 12.11 13.06 -8.36
CA VAL A 549 12.55 12.41 -9.62
C VAL A 549 12.86 13.45 -10.69
N HIS A 550 11.98 14.43 -10.88
CA HIS A 550 12.20 15.51 -11.85
C HIS A 550 13.50 16.29 -11.58
N LEU A 551 13.76 16.65 -10.31
CA LEU A 551 14.99 17.34 -9.92
C LEU A 551 16.24 16.47 -10.15
N ALA A 552 16.19 15.20 -9.78
CA ALA A 552 17.29 14.27 -9.95
C ALA A 552 17.64 14.07 -11.43
N GLU A 553 16.63 13.84 -12.28
CA GLU A 553 16.83 13.66 -13.73
C GLU A 553 17.29 14.96 -14.43
N ARG A 554 17.07 16.14 -13.83
CA ARG A 554 17.67 17.42 -14.25
C ARG A 554 19.12 17.61 -13.82
N GLY A 555 19.68 16.69 -13.03
CA GLY A 555 21.02 16.82 -12.45
C GLY A 555 21.08 17.73 -11.22
N LEU A 556 19.94 18.18 -10.67
CA LEU A 556 19.87 18.95 -9.43
C LEU A 556 19.96 18.04 -8.20
N VAL A 557 21.01 17.21 -8.15
CA VAL A 557 21.14 16.08 -7.21
C VAL A 557 21.12 16.52 -5.75
N ALA A 558 21.83 17.60 -5.41
CA ALA A 558 21.89 18.09 -4.03
C ALA A 558 20.52 18.54 -3.50
N GLU A 559 19.70 19.18 -4.34
CA GLU A 559 18.33 19.56 -3.96
C GLU A 559 17.41 18.35 -3.90
N ALA A 560 17.50 17.44 -4.87
CA ALA A 560 16.73 16.21 -4.88
C ALA A 560 16.96 15.39 -3.59
N VAL A 561 18.22 15.26 -3.17
CA VAL A 561 18.61 14.58 -1.94
C VAL A 561 18.02 15.26 -0.70
N ARG A 562 18.15 16.59 -0.58
CA ARG A 562 17.60 17.32 0.56
C ARG A 562 16.08 17.12 0.67
N ARG A 563 15.36 17.27 -0.45
CA ARG A 563 13.90 17.07 -0.47
C ARG A 563 13.51 15.62 -0.19
N PHE A 564 14.32 14.65 -0.61
CA PHE A 564 14.12 13.24 -0.28
C PHE A 564 14.24 12.99 1.21
N ASP A 565 15.29 13.51 1.84
CA ASP A 565 15.50 13.39 3.29
C ASP A 565 14.35 14.06 4.06
N ASP A 566 13.94 15.27 3.67
CA ASP A 566 12.80 16.00 4.27
C ASP A 566 11.48 15.21 4.12
N LEU A 567 11.24 14.58 2.96
CA LEU A 567 10.02 13.84 2.72
C LEU A 567 10.00 12.50 3.49
N CYS A 568 11.17 11.89 3.70
CA CYS A 568 11.32 10.68 4.51
C CYS A 568 11.02 10.91 5.99
N ASP A 569 11.16 12.14 6.50
CA ASP A 569 10.81 12.50 7.88
C ASP A 569 9.30 12.40 8.19
N PHE A 570 8.44 12.31 7.15
CA PHE A 570 7.01 12.04 7.31
C PHE A 570 6.67 10.55 7.48
N ALA A 571 7.63 9.65 7.26
CA ALA A 571 7.45 8.25 7.62
C ALA A 571 7.18 8.11 9.12
N ASN A 572 6.44 7.07 9.51
CA ASN A 572 6.34 6.75 10.92
C ASN A 572 7.65 6.15 11.49
N ASP A 573 7.62 5.82 12.77
CA ASP A 573 8.76 5.24 13.52
C ASP A 573 9.32 3.93 12.94
N VAL A 574 8.57 3.25 12.05
CA VAL A 574 8.99 2.02 11.39
C VAL A 574 9.11 2.15 9.87
N GLY A 575 9.13 3.38 9.35
CA GLY A 575 9.41 3.68 7.95
C GLY A 575 8.22 3.50 6.99
N LEU A 576 6.98 3.65 7.48
CA LEU A 576 5.76 3.53 6.69
C LEU A 576 5.09 4.88 6.42
N PHE A 577 4.41 5.00 5.28
CA PHE A 577 3.72 6.22 4.86
C PHE A 577 2.21 5.97 4.67
N GLY A 578 1.42 7.01 4.96
CA GLY A 578 0.05 7.12 4.47
C GLY A 578 0.01 7.57 3.02
N GLU A 579 -1.20 7.68 2.50
CA GLU A 579 -1.45 8.21 1.16
C GLU A 579 -1.13 9.70 1.06
N GLU A 580 -1.58 10.45 2.06
CA GLU A 580 -1.45 11.89 2.10
C GLU A 580 -0.83 12.36 3.41
N ILE A 581 -0.29 13.59 3.36
CA ILE A 581 0.36 14.25 4.48
C ILE A 581 -0.31 15.61 4.67
N GLU A 582 -0.83 15.87 5.86
CA GLU A 582 -1.34 17.19 6.22
C GLU A 582 -0.17 18.19 6.33
N PRO A 583 -0.03 19.18 5.42
CA PRO A 583 1.20 19.98 5.35
C PRO A 583 1.49 20.80 6.61
N GLY A 584 0.46 21.20 7.36
CA GLY A 584 0.61 22.00 8.57
C GLY A 584 1.10 21.23 9.79
N THR A 585 0.86 19.91 9.85
CA THR A 585 1.12 19.10 11.05
C THR A 585 2.04 17.91 10.79
N GLY A 586 2.18 17.49 9.53
CA GLY A 586 2.83 16.24 9.14
C GLY A 586 2.02 15.00 9.50
N ARG A 587 0.73 15.14 9.79
CA ARG A 587 -0.16 14.01 10.07
C ARG A 587 -0.38 13.18 8.80
N ALA A 588 -0.26 11.87 8.93
CA ALA A 588 -0.65 10.93 7.88
C ALA A 588 -2.18 10.92 7.71
N LEU A 589 -2.65 10.96 6.46
CA LEU A 589 -4.04 10.92 6.04
C LEU A 589 -4.20 9.87 4.92
N GLY A 590 -5.44 9.47 4.65
CA GLY A 590 -5.78 8.43 3.68
C GLY A 590 -5.39 7.02 4.12
N ASN A 591 -5.50 6.05 3.21
CA ASN A 591 -5.25 4.64 3.51
C ASN A 591 -3.79 4.36 3.91
N PHE A 592 -3.57 3.31 4.71
CA PHE A 592 -2.29 3.07 5.37
C PHE A 592 -1.92 1.59 5.56
N PRO A 593 -0.64 1.20 5.33
CA PRO A 593 0.33 1.96 4.54
C PRO A 593 -0.12 2.04 3.07
N GLN A 594 0.26 3.10 2.37
CA GLN A 594 -0.12 3.30 0.97
C GLN A 594 0.98 2.83 0.01
N ALA A 595 0.65 1.92 -0.91
CA ALA A 595 1.59 1.41 -1.91
C ALA A 595 2.22 2.54 -2.74
N PHE A 596 1.40 3.48 -3.19
CA PHE A 596 1.86 4.60 -4.01
C PHE A 596 2.95 5.45 -3.36
N THR A 597 2.81 5.82 -2.10
CA THR A 597 3.84 6.64 -1.45
C THR A 597 5.18 5.89 -1.37
N HIS A 598 5.14 4.58 -1.12
CA HIS A 598 6.33 3.73 -1.13
C HIS A 598 6.93 3.54 -2.54
N VAL A 599 6.12 3.47 -3.59
CA VAL A 599 6.58 3.50 -4.99
C VAL A 599 7.32 4.79 -5.29
N GLY A 600 6.75 5.94 -4.93
CA GLY A 600 7.38 7.25 -5.14
C GLY A 600 8.76 7.33 -4.47
N LEU A 601 8.87 6.82 -3.24
CA LEU A 601 10.14 6.73 -2.53
C LEU A 601 11.18 5.92 -3.30
N ILE A 602 10.83 4.73 -3.79
CA ILE A 602 11.75 3.88 -4.56
C ILE A 602 12.18 4.58 -5.86
N TYR A 603 11.23 5.14 -6.61
CA TYR A 603 11.51 5.87 -7.86
C TYR A 603 12.46 7.04 -7.65
N SER A 604 12.23 7.84 -6.61
CA SER A 604 13.07 9.00 -6.29
C SER A 604 14.47 8.59 -5.84
N ALA A 605 14.61 7.55 -5.00
CA ALA A 605 15.90 7.01 -4.60
C ALA A 605 16.69 6.46 -5.80
N LEU A 606 16.04 5.71 -6.70
CA LEU A 606 16.65 5.22 -7.94
C LEU A 606 17.09 6.37 -8.87
N ALA A 607 16.25 7.40 -9.03
CA ALA A 607 16.59 8.57 -9.84
C ALA A 607 17.79 9.34 -9.28
N ILE A 608 17.85 9.54 -7.96
CA ILE A 608 18.99 10.15 -7.27
C ILE A 608 20.26 9.33 -7.51
N GLU A 609 20.20 8.01 -7.33
CA GLU A 609 21.35 7.13 -7.51
C GLU A 609 21.85 7.13 -8.97
N ARG A 610 20.95 7.07 -9.95
CA ARG A 610 21.31 7.22 -11.37
C ARG A 610 21.98 8.55 -11.65
N ALA A 611 21.43 9.64 -11.10
CA ALA A 611 21.99 10.98 -11.30
C ALA A 611 23.39 11.13 -10.67
N ARG A 612 23.60 10.59 -9.46
CA ARG A 612 24.92 10.54 -8.81
C ARG A 612 25.97 9.85 -9.67
N ARG A 613 25.63 8.70 -10.28
CA ARG A 613 26.54 7.97 -11.16
C ARG A 613 26.89 8.73 -12.44
N ARG A 614 25.94 9.47 -13.02
CA ARG A 614 26.21 10.33 -14.18
C ARG A 614 27.18 11.48 -13.85
N THR A 615 27.19 11.92 -12.60
CA THR A 615 28.06 13.01 -12.10
C THR A 615 29.36 12.51 -11.46
N ALA A 616 29.53 11.19 -11.28
CA ALA A 616 30.75 10.63 -10.73
C ALA A 616 31.90 10.78 -11.75
N PRO A 617 33.08 11.27 -11.32
CA PRO A 617 34.22 11.55 -12.19
C PRO A 617 34.86 10.31 -12.81
#